data_AF-A0A2D6RD88-F1
#
_entry.id   AF-A0A2D6RD88-F1
#
_cell.length_a   1.000
_cell.length_b   1.000
_cell.length_c   1.000
_cell.angle_alpha   90.00
_cell.angle_beta   90.00
_cell.angle_gamma   90.00
#
_symmetry.space_group_name_H-M   'P 1'
#
loop_
_entity.id
_entity.type
_entity.pdbx_description
1 polymer ?
#
loop_
_entity_poly.entity_id
_entity_poly.type
_entity_poly.pdbx_seq_one_letter_code
_entity_poly.pdbx_strand_id
1 'polypeptide(L)'
;MNNLEMGIDPKEGLKKVAIIGCGWAGKALAQSFTQDGISVVATTRSRDNFPNLVEVGCLPVEFELPLSTGEECNWLDGSDAMIIAITPQFKQGANDYNVKVAQLTELAVQHGVKHVVLLSSTGVYQGTADQVTEDTALDLAINKVELLAQAEQAVLSSVMRSSVAQSSAFESEVDKSKLQNQKATVLRLAGLVGPNRHPARFMSGKQGVANANTPINLVHQADVVGAIRLVLSGTGGRKSAEVYNVVSDTHPTRQDFYQLACQQLSLEAPAFNEEQESLKRIVLGDKIQQAGLVLSYPDLMKWLTQPNT
;
A
#
# COMPACT_ATOMS: atom_id res chain seq x y z
N MET A 1 23.65 -17.80 17.22
CA MET A 1 23.63 -16.36 17.50
C MET A 1 24.24 -15.67 16.30
N ASN A 2 23.42 -15.08 15.45
CA ASN A 2 23.83 -14.13 14.41
C ASN A 2 22.62 -13.22 14.19
N ASN A 3 22.58 -12.13 14.96
CA ASN A 3 21.63 -11.04 14.75
C ASN A 3 22.11 -10.26 13.52
N LEU A 4 21.40 -10.41 12.41
CA LEU A 4 21.43 -9.46 11.30
C LEU A 4 20.56 -8.26 11.68
N GLU A 5 21.12 -7.34 12.47
CA GLU A 5 20.61 -5.97 12.53
C GLU A 5 21.15 -5.23 11.29
N MET A 6 20.32 -5.11 10.26
CA MET A 6 20.58 -4.17 9.16
C MET A 6 19.32 -3.34 8.88
N GLY A 7 19.43 -2.05 9.20
CA GLY A 7 18.97 -0.94 8.37
C GLY A 7 17.52 -0.53 8.53
N ILE A 8 17.33 0.71 9.02
CA ILE A 8 16.07 1.41 9.29
C ILE A 8 15.46 1.00 10.64
N ASP A 9 16.00 1.56 11.71
CA ASP A 9 15.33 1.57 13.01
C ASP A 9 14.22 2.65 12.97
N PRO A 10 12.92 2.32 12.90
CA PRO A 10 11.85 3.31 12.97
C PRO A 10 11.74 3.95 14.36
N LYS A 11 12.57 3.55 15.33
CA LYS A 11 12.49 3.95 16.74
C LYS A 11 12.63 5.44 17.02
N GLU A 12 13.14 6.27 16.11
CA GLU A 12 13.14 7.71 16.38
C GLU A 12 11.74 8.31 16.20
N GLY A 13 10.90 8.09 17.20
CA GLY A 13 9.72 8.90 17.49
C GLY A 13 8.35 8.25 17.24
N LEU A 14 8.27 7.12 16.51
CA LEU A 14 6.99 6.46 16.24
C LEU A 14 6.52 5.66 17.47
N LYS A 15 5.38 6.03 18.04
CA LYS A 15 4.81 5.40 19.24
C LYS A 15 3.47 4.74 18.96
N LYS A 16 2.65 5.32 18.06
CA LYS A 16 1.32 4.82 17.74
C LYS A 16 1.02 4.90 16.25
N VAL A 17 0.56 3.79 15.67
CA VAL A 17 0.15 3.70 14.26
C VAL A 17 -1.29 3.17 14.17
N ALA A 18 -2.12 3.82 13.36
CA ALA A 18 -3.44 3.33 12.98
C ALA A 18 -3.39 2.69 11.59
N ILE A 19 -3.88 1.46 11.44
CA ILE A 19 -3.98 0.74 10.16
C ILE A 19 -5.46 0.57 9.81
N ILE A 20 -5.91 1.26 8.77
CA ILE A 20 -7.28 1.22 8.29
C ILE A 20 -7.42 0.12 7.22
N GLY A 21 -8.15 -0.95 7.54
CA GLY A 21 -8.24 -2.14 6.69
C GLY A 21 -7.08 -3.10 6.87
N CYS A 22 -7.02 -3.78 8.01
CA CYS A 22 -5.92 -4.69 8.35
C CYS A 22 -6.09 -6.11 7.76
N GLY A 23 -6.02 -6.17 6.43
CA GLY A 23 -5.99 -7.42 5.66
C GLY A 23 -4.62 -8.10 5.68
N TRP A 24 -4.31 -8.89 4.65
CA TRP A 24 -3.06 -9.66 4.58
C TRP A 24 -1.78 -8.81 4.71
N ALA A 25 -1.64 -7.72 3.92
CA ALA A 25 -0.47 -6.83 4.02
C ALA A 25 -0.48 -6.04 5.34
N GLY A 26 -1.67 -5.58 5.77
CA GLY A 26 -1.85 -4.86 7.03
C GLY A 26 -1.45 -5.69 8.25
N LYS A 27 -1.74 -7.00 8.29
CA LYS A 27 -1.36 -7.89 9.38
C LYS A 27 0.16 -8.08 9.49
N ALA A 28 0.86 -8.24 8.36
CA ALA A 28 2.33 -8.31 8.37
C ALA A 28 2.96 -6.99 8.83
N LEU A 29 2.40 -5.85 8.40
CA LEU A 29 2.83 -4.53 8.86
C LEU A 29 2.59 -4.36 10.37
N ALA A 30 1.39 -4.70 10.84
CA ALA A 30 1.02 -4.67 12.24
C ALA A 30 1.99 -5.47 13.10
N GLN A 31 2.22 -6.73 12.72
CA GLN A 31 3.16 -7.61 13.42
C GLN A 31 4.58 -7.02 13.46
N SER A 32 5.04 -6.41 12.36
CA SER A 32 6.34 -5.76 12.32
C SER A 32 6.45 -4.57 13.28
N PHE A 33 5.38 -3.77 13.44
CA PHE A 33 5.38 -2.65 14.38
C PHE A 33 5.22 -3.09 15.83
N THR A 34 4.36 -4.07 16.11
CA THR A 34 4.13 -4.54 17.48
C THR A 34 5.35 -5.24 18.06
N GLN A 35 6.14 -5.94 17.22
CA GLN A 35 7.43 -6.51 17.60
C GLN A 35 8.46 -5.45 18.05
N ASP A 36 8.35 -4.21 17.54
CA ASP A 36 9.19 -3.08 17.95
C ASP A 36 8.61 -2.30 19.14
N GLY A 37 7.52 -2.77 19.74
CA GLY A 37 6.84 -2.10 20.85
C GLY A 37 6.02 -0.87 20.45
N ILE A 38 5.76 -0.68 19.16
CA ILE A 38 4.88 0.39 18.67
C ILE A 38 3.42 -0.02 18.90
N SER A 39 2.61 0.87 19.47
CA SER A 39 1.18 0.63 19.66
C SER A 39 0.47 0.65 18.31
N VAL A 40 -0.19 -0.44 17.94
CA VAL A 40 -0.94 -0.53 16.68
C VAL A 40 -2.44 -0.62 16.95
N VAL A 41 -3.20 0.31 16.37
CA VAL A 41 -4.65 0.19 16.24
C VAL A 41 -4.95 -0.32 14.83
N ALA A 42 -5.76 -1.37 14.72
CA ALA A 42 -6.05 -2.00 13.43
C ALA A 42 -7.56 -2.14 13.23
N THR A 43 -8.06 -1.66 12.09
CA THR A 43 -9.50 -1.71 11.81
C THR A 43 -9.92 -2.91 10.96
N THR A 44 -11.15 -3.36 11.18
CA THR A 44 -11.83 -4.42 10.43
C THR A 44 -13.34 -4.16 10.39
N ARG A 45 -14.05 -4.68 9.40
CA ARG A 45 -15.51 -4.55 9.30
C ARG A 45 -16.30 -5.60 10.10
N SER A 46 -15.62 -6.64 10.57
CA SER A 46 -16.25 -7.73 11.33
C SER A 46 -15.45 -8.03 12.58
N ARG A 47 -16.16 -8.12 13.71
CA ARG A 47 -15.63 -8.55 15.01
C ARG A 47 -15.07 -9.97 15.00
N ASP A 48 -15.50 -10.82 14.07
CA ASP A 48 -14.97 -12.18 13.93
C ASP A 48 -13.48 -12.19 13.59
N ASN A 49 -12.95 -11.09 13.04
CA ASN A 49 -11.53 -10.94 12.75
C ASN A 49 -10.72 -10.35 13.92
N PHE A 50 -11.36 -9.96 15.04
CA PHE A 50 -10.65 -9.40 16.20
C PHE A 50 -9.60 -10.36 16.77
N PRO A 51 -9.87 -11.68 16.94
CA PRO A 51 -8.86 -12.61 17.44
C PRO A 51 -7.57 -12.57 16.62
N ASN A 52 -7.68 -12.53 15.29
CA ASN A 52 -6.53 -12.46 14.39
C ASN A 52 -5.74 -11.14 14.51
N LEU A 53 -6.40 -10.05 14.89
CA LEU A 53 -5.73 -8.75 15.09
C LEU A 53 -5.05 -8.69 16.46
N VAL A 54 -5.68 -9.25 17.49
CA VAL A 54 -5.08 -9.37 18.83
C VAL A 54 -3.86 -10.30 18.80
N GLU A 55 -3.92 -11.39 18.03
CA GLU A 55 -2.80 -12.33 17.87
C GLU A 55 -1.54 -11.64 17.33
N VAL A 56 -1.67 -10.67 16.43
CA VAL A 56 -0.54 -9.87 15.93
C VAL A 56 -0.20 -8.65 16.80
N GLY A 57 -0.83 -8.53 17.98
CA GLY A 57 -0.54 -7.50 18.98
C GLY A 57 -1.28 -6.17 18.79
N CYS A 58 -2.31 -6.11 17.93
CA CYS A 58 -3.06 -4.88 17.70
C CYS A 58 -4.17 -4.67 18.74
N LEU A 59 -4.56 -3.41 18.93
CA LEU A 59 -5.88 -3.03 19.40
C LEU A 59 -6.87 -3.12 18.21
N PRO A 60 -7.81 -4.09 18.19
CA PRO A 60 -8.79 -4.19 17.12
C PRO A 60 -9.88 -3.11 17.26
N VAL A 61 -10.31 -2.55 16.14
CA VAL A 61 -11.45 -1.64 16.05
C VAL A 61 -12.39 -2.11 14.95
N GLU A 62 -13.69 -2.19 15.27
CA GLU A 62 -14.73 -2.36 14.25
C GLU A 62 -14.98 -1.00 13.60
N PHE A 63 -14.85 -0.93 12.28
CA PHE A 63 -14.91 0.31 11.54
C PHE A 63 -15.43 0.06 10.13
N GLU A 64 -16.38 0.87 9.70
CA GLU A 64 -17.04 0.75 8.41
C GLU A 64 -16.91 2.04 7.60
N LEU A 65 -16.92 1.89 6.27
CA LEU A 65 -16.88 2.99 5.33
C LEU A 65 -17.98 2.81 4.29
N PRO A 66 -18.66 3.88 3.85
CA PRO A 66 -18.41 5.29 4.19
C PRO A 66 -18.75 5.62 5.65
N LEU A 67 -18.07 6.63 6.20
CA LEU A 67 -18.29 7.08 7.58
C LEU A 67 -19.75 7.49 7.80
N SER A 68 -20.33 7.07 8.92
CA SER A 68 -21.65 7.53 9.34
C SER A 68 -21.56 8.89 10.05
N THR A 69 -22.61 9.71 9.96
CA THR A 69 -22.66 10.99 10.68
C THR A 69 -22.55 10.74 12.19
N GLY A 70 -21.58 11.37 12.85
CA GLY A 70 -21.38 11.28 14.30
C GLY A 70 -20.55 10.07 14.76
N GLU A 71 -19.88 9.35 13.86
CA GLU A 71 -18.97 8.26 14.23
C GLU A 71 -17.73 8.81 14.97
N GLU A 72 -17.61 8.49 16.26
CA GLU A 72 -16.47 8.91 17.09
C GLU A 72 -15.25 8.03 16.84
N CYS A 73 -14.13 8.65 16.45
CA CYS A 73 -12.89 7.94 16.11
C CYS A 73 -11.72 8.27 17.05
N ASN A 74 -12.00 8.47 18.34
CA ASN A 74 -11.02 8.84 19.37
C ASN A 74 -9.86 7.84 19.50
N TRP A 75 -10.03 6.61 18.99
CA TRP A 75 -8.94 5.63 18.84
C TRP A 75 -7.79 6.11 17.93
N LEU A 76 -8.02 7.13 17.09
CA LEU A 76 -6.99 7.80 16.30
C LEU A 76 -6.15 8.82 17.09
N ASP A 77 -6.64 9.30 18.23
CA ASP A 77 -5.96 10.36 18.98
C ASP A 77 -4.53 9.97 19.35
N GLY A 78 -3.58 10.88 19.11
CA GLY A 78 -2.17 10.67 19.38
C GLY A 78 -1.48 9.68 18.43
N SER A 79 -2.11 9.26 17.34
CA SER A 79 -1.44 8.44 16.32
C SER A 79 -0.41 9.27 15.57
N ASP A 80 0.81 8.76 15.50
CA ASP A 80 1.88 9.37 14.72
C ASP A 80 1.67 9.14 13.22
N ALA A 81 1.08 7.99 12.85
CA ALA A 81 0.75 7.70 11.47
C ALA A 81 -0.61 6.99 11.31
N MET A 82 -1.25 7.22 10.17
CA MET A 82 -2.40 6.46 9.68
C MET A 82 -2.05 5.82 8.34
N ILE A 83 -2.19 4.50 8.26
CA ILE A 83 -1.97 3.70 7.05
C ILE A 83 -3.33 3.32 6.48
N ILE A 84 -3.68 3.90 5.33
CA ILE A 84 -4.90 3.60 4.60
C ILE A 84 -4.63 2.38 3.69
N ALA A 85 -5.07 1.21 4.15
CA ALA A 85 -4.88 -0.08 3.50
C ALA A 85 -6.19 -0.70 2.96
N ILE A 86 -7.21 0.14 2.74
CA ILE A 86 -8.48 -0.28 2.15
C ILE A 86 -8.33 -0.53 0.64
N THR A 87 -9.04 -1.54 0.13
CA THR A 87 -9.03 -1.87 -1.30
C THR A 87 -10.15 -1.14 -2.05
N PRO A 88 -9.93 -0.72 -3.31
CA PRO A 88 -10.95 -0.02 -4.09
C PRO A 88 -12.17 -0.85 -4.50
N GLN A 89 -12.11 -2.19 -4.38
CA GLN A 89 -13.23 -3.10 -4.70
C GLN A 89 -13.89 -2.89 -6.08
N PHE A 90 -13.17 -2.31 -7.06
CA PHE A 90 -13.72 -2.03 -8.41
C PHE A 90 -14.36 -3.26 -9.10
N LYS A 91 -13.84 -4.47 -8.84
CA LYS A 91 -14.43 -5.72 -9.36
C LYS A 91 -15.83 -6.02 -8.83
N GLN A 92 -16.21 -5.40 -7.72
CA GLN A 92 -17.53 -5.50 -7.08
C GLN A 92 -18.44 -4.31 -7.46
N GLY A 93 -18.00 -3.46 -8.40
CA GLY A 93 -18.77 -2.30 -8.88
C GLY A 93 -18.72 -1.07 -7.98
N ALA A 94 -17.87 -1.07 -6.95
CA ALA A 94 -17.70 0.07 -6.06
C ALA A 94 -17.03 1.24 -6.81
N ASN A 95 -17.62 2.43 -6.72
CA ASN A 95 -17.11 3.68 -7.32
C ASN A 95 -16.88 4.78 -6.27
N ASP A 96 -16.86 4.41 -4.98
CA ASP A 96 -16.78 5.32 -3.84
C ASP A 96 -15.40 5.29 -3.15
N TYR A 97 -14.39 4.66 -3.76
CA TYR A 97 -13.06 4.52 -3.17
C TYR A 97 -12.39 5.87 -2.88
N ASN A 98 -12.42 6.79 -3.84
CA ASN A 98 -11.95 8.17 -3.69
C ASN A 98 -12.68 8.89 -2.55
N VAL A 99 -14.00 8.72 -2.42
CA VAL A 99 -14.81 9.31 -1.35
C VAL A 99 -14.38 8.76 0.01
N LYS A 100 -14.24 7.44 0.13
CA LYS A 100 -13.78 6.77 1.37
C LYS A 100 -12.38 7.23 1.78
N VAL A 101 -11.45 7.34 0.83
CA VAL A 101 -10.10 7.85 1.10
C VAL A 101 -10.11 9.32 1.51
N ALA A 102 -10.96 10.15 0.89
CA ALA A 102 -11.14 11.54 1.29
C ALA A 102 -11.68 11.66 2.73
N GLN A 103 -12.70 10.88 3.09
CA GLN A 103 -13.24 10.81 4.45
C GLN A 103 -12.17 10.42 5.48
N LEU A 104 -11.36 9.40 5.19
CA LEU A 104 -10.25 8.99 6.07
C LEU A 104 -9.19 10.06 6.22
N THR A 105 -8.91 10.79 5.14
CA THR A 105 -7.94 11.87 5.15
C THR A 105 -8.43 13.04 6.01
N GLU A 106 -9.71 13.39 5.91
CA GLU A 106 -10.33 14.41 6.77
C GLU A 106 -10.33 13.98 8.24
N LEU A 107 -10.61 12.70 8.50
CA LEU A 107 -10.52 12.13 9.84
C LEU A 107 -9.09 12.21 10.41
N ALA A 108 -8.08 11.91 9.60
CA ALA A 108 -6.68 12.04 9.99
C ALA A 108 -6.31 13.49 10.36
N VAL A 109 -6.83 14.47 9.62
CA VAL A 109 -6.66 15.91 9.91
C VAL A 109 -7.36 16.28 11.23
N GLN A 110 -8.60 15.84 11.42
CA GLN A 110 -9.39 16.12 12.64
C GLN A 110 -8.70 15.60 13.92
N HIS A 111 -8.10 14.41 13.85
CA HIS A 111 -7.41 13.78 14.98
C HIS A 111 -5.91 14.14 15.08
N GLY A 112 -5.42 15.07 14.24
CA GLY A 112 -4.03 15.55 14.30
C GLY A 112 -2.99 14.47 13.99
N VAL A 113 -3.31 13.51 13.11
CA VAL A 113 -2.38 12.47 12.68
C VAL A 113 -1.21 13.11 11.93
N LYS A 114 0.03 12.77 12.29
CA LYS A 114 1.22 13.45 11.75
C LYS A 114 1.61 12.96 10.36
N HIS A 115 1.34 11.70 10.01
CA HIS A 115 1.66 11.15 8.69
C HIS A 115 0.53 10.26 8.16
N VAL A 116 -0.02 10.60 7.00
CA VAL A 116 -0.98 9.74 6.29
C VAL A 116 -0.27 8.99 5.16
N VAL A 117 -0.36 7.67 5.16
CA VAL A 117 0.19 6.81 4.10
C VAL A 117 -0.93 6.06 3.40
N LEU A 118 -1.08 6.27 2.09
CA LEU A 118 -2.02 5.52 1.26
C LEU A 118 -1.32 4.37 0.55
N LEU A 119 -1.85 3.15 0.73
CA LEU A 119 -1.47 2.01 -0.09
C LEU A 119 -2.31 2.01 -1.38
N SER A 120 -1.82 2.75 -2.37
CA SER A 120 -2.39 2.82 -3.72
C SER A 120 -1.93 1.63 -4.58
N SER A 121 -2.18 1.69 -5.89
CA SER A 121 -1.85 0.64 -6.84
C SER A 121 -1.22 1.19 -8.12
N THR A 122 -0.24 0.47 -8.66
CA THR A 122 0.29 0.72 -10.02
C THR A 122 -0.76 0.53 -11.12
N GLY A 123 -1.95 0.04 -10.79
CA GLY A 123 -3.12 0.07 -11.67
C GLY A 123 -3.55 1.48 -12.09
N VAL A 124 -3.04 2.53 -11.44
CA VAL A 124 -3.19 3.94 -11.86
C VAL A 124 -2.50 4.22 -13.21
N TYR A 125 -1.51 3.42 -13.61
CA TYR A 125 -0.87 3.52 -14.92
C TYR A 125 -1.59 2.72 -16.03
N GLN A 126 -2.84 2.32 -15.83
CA GLN A 126 -3.59 1.67 -16.89
C GLN A 126 -3.70 2.61 -18.10
N GLY A 127 -3.55 2.08 -19.32
CA GLY A 127 -3.51 2.89 -20.56
C GLY A 127 -2.11 3.35 -20.97
N THR A 128 -1.10 3.21 -20.10
CA THR A 128 0.30 3.55 -20.44
C THR A 128 1.10 2.30 -20.86
N ALA A 129 2.26 2.55 -21.49
CA ALA A 129 3.19 1.53 -21.98
C ALA A 129 4.64 1.87 -21.60
N ASP A 130 5.54 0.97 -21.96
CA ASP A 130 6.98 1.04 -21.73
C ASP A 130 7.32 1.19 -20.24
N GLN A 131 8.45 1.83 -19.95
CA GLN A 131 8.88 2.12 -18.60
C GLN A 131 8.10 3.30 -18.04
N VAL A 132 7.50 3.12 -16.86
CA VAL A 132 6.71 4.15 -16.18
C VAL A 132 7.28 4.46 -14.81
N THR A 133 7.30 5.74 -14.49
CA THR A 133 7.75 6.33 -13.22
C THR A 133 6.60 7.11 -12.58
N GLU A 134 6.81 7.63 -11.38
CA GLU A 134 5.83 8.46 -10.69
C GLU A 134 5.45 9.73 -11.45
N ASP A 135 6.32 10.22 -12.33
CA ASP A 135 6.13 11.40 -13.18
C ASP A 135 5.41 11.08 -14.51
N THR A 136 5.12 9.81 -14.77
CA THR A 136 4.39 9.40 -15.99
C THR A 136 2.96 9.95 -15.97
N ALA A 137 2.57 10.62 -17.05
CA ALA A 137 1.21 11.13 -17.22
C ALA A 137 0.18 10.00 -17.16
N LEU A 138 -0.88 10.22 -16.39
CA LEU A 138 -1.96 9.25 -16.17
C LEU A 138 -3.05 9.42 -17.23
N ASP A 139 -3.60 8.30 -17.70
CA ASP A 139 -4.76 8.31 -18.58
C ASP A 139 -6.07 8.44 -17.78
N LEU A 140 -6.41 9.70 -17.45
CA LEU A 140 -7.60 10.03 -16.66
C LEU A 140 -8.92 9.78 -17.40
N ALA A 141 -8.91 9.44 -18.69
CA ALA A 141 -10.13 9.02 -19.39
C ALA A 141 -10.61 7.63 -18.95
N ILE A 142 -9.72 6.84 -18.31
CA ILE A 142 -10.06 5.54 -17.74
C ILE A 142 -10.60 5.74 -16.32
N ASN A 143 -11.89 5.46 -16.09
CA ASN A 143 -12.57 5.64 -14.80
C ASN A 143 -11.78 5.07 -13.59
N LYS A 144 -11.20 3.88 -13.72
CA LYS A 144 -10.37 3.29 -12.66
C LYS A 144 -9.12 4.13 -12.34
N VAL A 145 -8.47 4.67 -13.37
CA VAL A 145 -7.29 5.53 -13.21
C VAL A 145 -7.68 6.84 -12.56
N GLU A 146 -8.78 7.45 -13.01
CA GLU A 146 -9.33 8.65 -12.41
C GLU A 146 -9.65 8.48 -10.92
N LEU A 147 -10.38 7.42 -10.54
CA LEU A 147 -10.74 7.16 -9.15
C LEU A 147 -9.52 6.91 -8.25
N LEU A 148 -8.49 6.20 -8.75
CA LEU A 148 -7.23 6.03 -8.03
C LEU A 148 -6.49 7.37 -7.89
N ALA A 149 -6.37 8.14 -8.97
CA ALA A 149 -5.70 9.44 -8.94
C ALA A 149 -6.40 10.43 -8.01
N GLN A 150 -7.73 10.45 -7.97
CA GLN A 150 -8.50 11.28 -7.02
C GLN A 150 -8.27 10.86 -5.57
N ALA A 151 -8.18 9.55 -5.28
CA ALA A 151 -7.85 9.06 -3.94
C ALA A 151 -6.42 9.47 -3.52
N GLU A 152 -5.44 9.35 -4.43
CA GLU A 152 -4.07 9.82 -4.20
C GLU A 152 -4.04 11.33 -3.93
N GLN A 153 -4.75 12.12 -4.73
CA GLN A 153 -4.82 13.56 -4.59
C GLN A 153 -5.50 14.00 -3.28
N ALA A 154 -6.52 13.29 -2.82
CA ALA A 154 -7.14 13.55 -1.52
C ALA A 154 -6.10 13.50 -0.40
N VAL A 155 -5.27 12.46 -0.37
CA VAL A 155 -4.21 12.27 0.63
C VAL A 155 -3.11 13.33 0.47
N LEU A 156 -2.61 13.55 -0.73
CA LEU A 156 -1.51 14.50 -0.98
C LEU A 156 -1.91 15.96 -0.66
N SER A 157 -3.17 16.33 -0.90
CA SER A 157 -3.66 17.69 -0.65
C SER A 157 -3.96 18.00 0.81
N SER A 158 -4.06 17.00 1.69
CA SER A 158 -4.27 17.18 3.14
C SER A 158 -3.21 18.08 3.78
N VAL A 159 -1.97 17.89 3.34
CA VAL A 159 -0.78 18.63 3.76
C VAL A 159 -0.86 20.11 3.36
N MET A 160 -1.51 20.43 2.23
CA MET A 160 -1.68 21.81 1.77
C MET A 160 -2.74 22.55 2.57
N ARG A 161 -3.82 21.88 3.01
CA ARG A 161 -4.86 22.50 3.86
C ARG A 161 -4.28 22.95 5.21
N SER A 162 -3.30 22.23 5.73
CA SER A 162 -2.52 22.60 6.92
C SER A 162 -1.70 23.90 6.75
N SER A 163 -1.36 24.26 5.51
CA SER A 163 -0.59 25.49 5.20
C SER A 163 -1.44 26.71 4.84
N VAL A 164 -2.65 26.50 4.28
CA VAL A 164 -3.54 27.57 3.79
C VAL A 164 -4.55 28.04 4.85
N ALA A 165 -4.69 27.33 5.98
CA ALA A 165 -5.55 27.74 7.11
C ALA A 165 -5.10 29.05 7.84
N GLN A 166 -4.15 29.79 7.29
CA GLN A 166 -3.74 31.12 7.75
C GLN A 166 -4.70 32.25 7.31
N SER A 167 -5.72 32.00 6.48
CA SER A 167 -6.42 33.10 5.78
C SER A 167 -7.96 33.14 5.78
N SER A 168 -8.70 32.34 6.57
CA SER A 168 -10.16 32.54 6.65
C SER A 168 -10.76 32.38 8.06
N ALA A 169 -11.67 33.30 8.38
CA ALA A 169 -12.21 33.60 9.69
C ALA A 169 -13.44 32.74 10.10
N PHE A 170 -13.48 31.48 9.70
CA PHE A 170 -14.53 30.54 10.15
C PHE A 170 -13.84 29.34 10.80
N GLU A 171 -13.61 29.45 12.11
CA GLU A 171 -12.91 28.45 12.91
C GLU A 171 -13.93 27.52 13.59
N SER A 172 -13.95 26.25 13.17
CA SER A 172 -14.14 25.14 14.11
C SER A 172 -12.85 24.96 14.90
N GLU A 173 -12.94 24.59 16.18
CA GLU A 173 -11.87 24.41 17.18
C GLU A 173 -10.83 23.30 16.84
N VAL A 174 -10.37 23.21 15.60
CA VAL A 174 -9.18 22.42 15.29
C VAL A 174 -7.99 23.26 15.74
N ASP A 175 -7.33 22.81 16.81
CA ASP A 175 -6.08 23.39 17.32
C ASP A 175 -5.05 23.46 16.18
N LYS A 176 -4.94 24.64 15.57
CA LYS A 176 -4.15 24.93 14.36
C LYS A 176 -2.66 24.63 14.55
N SER A 177 -2.19 24.54 15.80
CA SER A 177 -0.82 24.15 16.13
C SER A 177 -0.52 22.68 15.80
N LYS A 178 -1.54 21.81 15.78
CA LYS A 178 -1.41 20.36 15.52
C LYS A 178 -1.20 20.01 14.05
N LEU A 179 -1.45 20.95 13.13
CA LEU A 179 -1.38 20.73 11.68
C LEU A 179 -0.02 21.08 11.07
N GLN A 180 0.83 21.80 11.81
CA GLN A 180 2.17 22.12 11.36
C GLN A 180 2.99 20.82 11.19
N ASN A 181 3.50 20.59 9.98
CA ASN A 181 4.34 19.45 9.61
C ASN A 181 3.63 18.10 9.38
N GLN A 182 2.32 18.08 9.09
CA GLN A 182 1.70 16.85 8.59
C GLN A 182 2.38 16.39 7.29
N LYS A 183 2.63 15.09 7.16
CA LYS A 183 3.16 14.45 5.95
C LYS A 183 2.10 13.58 5.27
N ALA A 184 2.19 13.48 3.96
CA ALA A 184 1.41 12.55 3.16
C ALA A 184 2.33 11.73 2.26
N THR A 185 2.04 10.44 2.13
CA THR A 185 2.75 9.57 1.21
C THR A 185 1.81 8.62 0.52
N VAL A 186 1.96 8.49 -0.79
CA VAL A 186 1.27 7.49 -1.60
C VAL A 186 2.29 6.42 -2.00
N LEU A 187 1.98 5.17 -1.69
CA LEU A 187 2.73 4.01 -2.16
C LEU A 187 1.92 3.31 -3.24
N ARG A 188 2.30 3.46 -4.51
CA ARG A 188 1.71 2.73 -5.65
C ARG A 188 2.27 1.31 -5.65
N LEU A 189 1.54 0.40 -5.01
CA LEU A 189 1.98 -0.99 -4.88
C LEU A 189 1.74 -1.76 -6.19
N ALA A 190 2.76 -2.49 -6.63
CA ALA A 190 2.64 -3.48 -7.70
C ALA A 190 1.81 -4.69 -7.24
N GLY A 191 1.64 -5.71 -8.11
CA GLY A 191 0.89 -6.90 -7.73
C GLY A 191 1.52 -7.62 -6.53
N LEU A 192 0.74 -7.82 -5.47
CA LEU A 192 1.24 -8.34 -4.20
C LEU A 192 1.44 -9.86 -4.23
N VAL A 193 2.63 -10.31 -3.83
CA VAL A 193 3.00 -11.73 -3.64
C VAL A 193 3.70 -11.95 -2.31
N GLY A 194 3.70 -13.18 -1.81
CA GLY A 194 4.42 -13.53 -0.59
C GLY A 194 3.81 -14.70 0.18
N PRO A 195 4.15 -14.86 1.48
CA PRO A 195 3.64 -15.92 2.33
C PRO A 195 2.10 -15.99 2.32
N ASN A 196 1.54 -17.18 2.20
CA ASN A 196 0.09 -17.42 2.09
C ASN A 196 -0.61 -16.76 0.89
N ARG A 197 0.13 -16.11 -0.01
CA ARG A 197 -0.34 -15.47 -1.24
C ARG A 197 0.52 -15.91 -2.43
N HIS A 198 0.83 -17.20 -2.51
CA HIS A 198 1.69 -17.74 -3.55
C HIS A 198 1.06 -17.60 -4.96
N PRO A 199 1.77 -17.08 -5.97
CA PRO A 199 1.23 -16.81 -7.30
C PRO A 199 0.55 -18.00 -7.99
N ALA A 200 1.09 -19.21 -7.79
CA ALA A 200 0.55 -20.44 -8.36
C ALA A 200 -0.94 -20.65 -8.05
N ARG A 201 -1.40 -20.29 -6.84
CA ARG A 201 -2.79 -20.48 -6.39
C ARG A 201 -3.80 -19.69 -7.25
N PHE A 202 -3.36 -18.65 -7.95
CA PHE A 202 -4.23 -17.80 -8.77
C PHE A 202 -4.31 -18.25 -10.23
N MET A 203 -3.40 -19.12 -10.68
CA MET A 203 -3.22 -19.45 -12.09
C MET A 203 -3.16 -20.95 -12.39
N SER A 204 -2.98 -21.82 -11.40
CA SER A 204 -2.92 -23.26 -11.61
C SER A 204 -4.16 -23.80 -12.35
N GLY A 205 -3.92 -24.67 -13.34
CA GLY A 205 -4.95 -25.33 -14.16
C GLY A 205 -5.74 -24.41 -15.11
N LYS A 206 -5.47 -23.10 -15.16
CA LYS A 206 -6.19 -22.20 -16.07
C LYS A 206 -5.82 -22.44 -17.52
N GLN A 207 -6.84 -22.45 -18.38
CA GLN A 207 -6.71 -22.62 -19.83
C GLN A 207 -7.03 -21.31 -20.56
N GLY A 208 -6.46 -21.12 -21.75
CA GLY A 208 -6.75 -19.96 -22.60
C GLY A 208 -6.33 -18.62 -22.00
N VAL A 209 -5.25 -18.59 -21.22
CA VAL A 209 -4.79 -17.36 -20.58
C VAL A 209 -4.16 -16.43 -21.62
N ALA A 210 -4.67 -15.20 -21.72
CA ALA A 210 -4.11 -14.17 -22.58
C ALA A 210 -2.82 -13.53 -22.03
N ASN A 211 -2.11 -12.81 -22.90
CA ASN A 211 -1.01 -11.90 -22.57
C ASN A 211 0.22 -12.62 -22.01
N ALA A 212 0.59 -13.74 -22.65
CA ALA A 212 1.72 -14.57 -22.25
C ALA A 212 3.03 -13.77 -22.09
N ASN A 213 3.33 -12.90 -23.06
CA ASN A 213 4.59 -12.16 -23.16
C ASN A 213 4.55 -10.78 -22.49
N THR A 214 3.44 -10.44 -21.83
CA THR A 214 3.33 -9.16 -21.12
C THR A 214 4.16 -9.22 -19.83
N PRO A 215 5.02 -8.22 -19.57
CA PRO A 215 5.77 -8.15 -18.32
C PRO A 215 4.81 -8.02 -17.13
N ILE A 216 5.09 -8.76 -16.07
CA ILE A 216 4.37 -8.58 -14.81
C ILE A 216 5.09 -7.56 -13.94
N ASN A 217 4.31 -6.87 -13.11
CA ASN A 217 4.82 -5.94 -12.12
C ASN A 217 4.34 -6.44 -10.76
N LEU A 218 5.26 -6.92 -9.94
CA LEU A 218 4.96 -7.54 -8.67
C LEU A 218 5.87 -6.99 -7.57
N VAL A 219 5.46 -7.16 -6.32
CA VAL A 219 6.23 -6.80 -5.13
C VAL A 219 5.95 -7.80 -4.02
N HIS A 220 6.99 -8.17 -3.28
CA HIS A 220 6.86 -9.08 -2.15
C HIS A 220 6.32 -8.35 -0.90
N GLN A 221 5.57 -9.06 -0.05
CA GLN A 221 5.00 -8.51 1.20
C GLN A 221 6.03 -7.80 2.08
N ALA A 222 7.20 -8.42 2.23
CA ALA A 222 8.29 -7.90 3.06
C ALA A 222 8.78 -6.54 2.54
N ASP A 223 8.83 -6.35 1.22
CA ASP A 223 9.27 -5.09 0.61
C ASP A 223 8.21 -4.00 0.75
N VAL A 224 6.92 -4.38 0.75
CA VAL A 224 5.83 -3.44 1.09
C VAL A 224 5.96 -2.98 2.54
N VAL A 225 6.23 -3.89 3.48
CA VAL A 225 6.48 -3.53 4.90
C VAL A 225 7.71 -2.63 5.02
N GLY A 226 8.81 -2.97 4.34
CA GLY A 226 10.02 -2.16 4.29
C GLY A 226 9.78 -0.76 3.73
N ALA A 227 9.02 -0.63 2.65
CA ALA A 227 8.65 0.64 2.05
C ALA A 227 7.84 1.53 3.02
N ILE A 228 6.85 0.95 3.72
CA ILE A 228 6.05 1.69 4.71
C ILE A 228 6.93 2.15 5.87
N ARG A 229 7.80 1.27 6.39
CA ARG A 229 8.72 1.62 7.48
C ARG A 229 9.70 2.71 7.06
N LEU A 230 10.23 2.64 5.84
CA LEU A 230 11.11 3.67 5.29
C LEU A 230 10.41 5.03 5.29
N VAL A 231 9.20 5.13 4.73
CA VAL A 231 8.54 6.45 4.59
C VAL A 231 8.09 7.02 5.92
N LEU A 232 7.84 6.19 6.93
CA LEU A 232 7.56 6.63 8.31
C LEU A 232 8.83 6.96 9.12
N SER A 233 10.01 6.48 8.70
CA SER A 233 11.27 6.78 9.36
C SER A 233 11.74 8.22 9.08
N GLY A 234 12.56 8.80 9.97
CA GLY A 234 13.14 10.13 9.76
C GLY A 234 14.04 10.26 8.53
N THR A 235 14.47 9.15 7.93
CA THR A 235 15.27 9.13 6.70
C THR A 235 14.43 9.14 5.42
N GLY A 236 13.18 8.67 5.47
CA GLY A 236 12.23 8.68 4.34
C GLY A 236 11.20 9.80 4.45
N GLY A 237 10.51 10.11 3.34
CA GLY A 237 9.45 11.14 3.35
C GLY A 237 9.95 12.53 3.78
N ARG A 238 11.10 12.98 3.24
CA ARG A 238 11.68 14.29 3.56
C ARG A 238 10.80 15.46 3.12
N LYS A 239 10.02 15.27 2.05
CA LYS A 239 9.02 16.24 1.62
C LYS A 239 7.71 15.99 2.33
N SER A 240 6.91 17.04 2.42
CA SER A 240 5.61 17.01 3.06
C SER A 240 4.61 16.14 2.30
N ALA A 241 4.75 15.99 0.98
CA ALA A 241 3.94 15.10 0.15
C ALA A 241 4.79 14.37 -0.88
N GLU A 242 4.69 13.04 -0.95
CA GLU A 242 5.45 12.20 -1.89
C GLU A 242 4.63 11.04 -2.46
N VAL A 243 5.00 10.60 -3.65
CA VAL A 243 4.49 9.40 -4.31
C VAL A 243 5.67 8.49 -4.62
N TYR A 244 5.52 7.18 -4.37
CA TYR A 244 6.52 6.17 -4.69
C TYR A 244 5.88 4.94 -5.32
N ASN A 245 6.49 4.42 -6.38
CA ASN A 245 6.24 3.06 -6.87
C ASN A 245 6.95 2.05 -5.97
N VAL A 246 6.24 0.99 -5.59
CA VAL A 246 6.82 -0.12 -4.82
C VAL A 246 6.67 -1.40 -5.63
N VAL A 247 7.78 -1.84 -6.19
CA VAL A 247 7.89 -2.92 -7.19
C VAL A 247 9.25 -3.59 -7.05
N SER A 248 9.30 -4.91 -7.30
CA SER A 248 10.56 -5.65 -7.39
C SER A 248 11.29 -5.35 -8.70
N ASP A 249 12.62 -5.51 -8.75
CA ASP A 249 13.46 -5.13 -9.90
C ASP A 249 13.20 -5.98 -11.17
N THR A 250 12.68 -7.20 -10.98
CA THR A 250 12.47 -8.13 -12.10
C THR A 250 11.03 -8.11 -12.62
N HIS A 251 10.90 -8.06 -13.95
CA HIS A 251 9.64 -8.07 -14.67
C HIS A 251 9.56 -9.24 -15.68
N PRO A 252 9.54 -10.50 -15.20
CA PRO A 252 9.43 -11.65 -16.08
C PRO A 252 8.12 -11.60 -16.88
N THR A 253 8.06 -12.37 -17.96
CA THR A 253 6.80 -12.53 -18.68
C THR A 253 5.77 -13.21 -17.79
N ARG A 254 4.49 -12.92 -18.05
CA ARG A 254 3.38 -13.55 -17.34
C ARG A 254 3.45 -15.08 -17.44
N GLN A 255 3.79 -15.60 -18.61
CA GLN A 255 3.93 -17.03 -18.81
C GLN A 255 5.05 -17.63 -17.96
N ASP A 256 6.28 -17.10 -18.09
CA ASP A 256 7.45 -17.66 -17.41
C ASP A 256 7.25 -17.68 -15.89
N PHE A 257 6.73 -16.58 -15.33
CA PHE A 257 6.53 -16.47 -13.89
C PHE A 257 5.48 -17.44 -13.35
N TYR A 258 4.30 -17.51 -13.96
CA TYR A 258 3.22 -18.35 -13.43
C TYR A 258 3.44 -19.84 -13.70
N GLN A 259 4.10 -20.20 -14.80
CA GLN A 259 4.52 -21.59 -15.05
C GLN A 259 5.57 -22.02 -14.04
N LEU A 260 6.61 -21.20 -13.80
CA LEU A 260 7.59 -21.47 -12.75
C LEU A 260 6.94 -21.59 -11.37
N ALA A 261 6.05 -20.65 -11.01
CA ALA A 261 5.37 -20.69 -9.72
C ALA A 261 4.56 -21.98 -9.52
N CYS A 262 3.85 -22.47 -10.55
CA CYS A 262 3.10 -23.73 -10.46
C CYS A 262 4.05 -24.93 -10.35
N GLN A 263 5.14 -24.93 -11.11
CA GLN A 263 6.17 -25.98 -11.05
C GLN A 263 6.75 -26.13 -9.65
N GLN A 264 7.08 -25.02 -8.97
CA GLN A 264 7.66 -25.04 -7.61
C GLN A 264 6.74 -25.65 -6.55
N LEU A 265 5.42 -25.65 -6.78
CA LEU A 265 4.44 -26.30 -5.90
C LEU A 265 3.92 -27.63 -6.44
N SER A 266 4.50 -28.17 -7.52
CA SER A 266 4.00 -29.37 -8.19
C SER A 266 2.51 -29.29 -8.57
N LEU A 267 2.06 -28.11 -8.96
CA LEU A 267 0.70 -27.84 -9.41
C LEU A 267 0.63 -27.80 -10.94
N GLU A 268 -0.56 -28.06 -11.51
CA GLU A 268 -0.78 -27.97 -12.95
C GLU A 268 -0.52 -26.53 -13.44
N ALA A 269 0.36 -26.39 -14.45
CA ALA A 269 0.73 -25.12 -15.02
C ALA A 269 -0.39 -24.53 -15.90
N PRO A 270 -0.55 -23.19 -15.95
CA PRO A 270 -1.49 -22.55 -16.86
C PRO A 270 -1.08 -22.71 -18.33
N ALA A 271 -2.08 -22.85 -19.20
CA ALA A 271 -1.92 -22.79 -20.64
C ALA A 271 -2.32 -21.41 -21.19
N PHE A 272 -1.47 -20.84 -22.04
CA PHE A 272 -1.67 -19.53 -22.64
C PHE A 272 -2.13 -19.63 -24.10
N ASN A 273 -2.90 -18.64 -24.56
CA ASN A 273 -3.31 -18.51 -25.95
C ASN A 273 -2.39 -17.50 -26.70
N GLU A 274 -2.67 -17.28 -27.99
CA GLU A 274 -1.91 -16.35 -28.84
C GLU A 274 -2.30 -14.86 -28.63
N GLU A 275 -3.31 -14.56 -27.81
CA GLU A 275 -3.76 -13.19 -27.56
C GLU A 275 -2.69 -12.39 -26.79
N GLN A 276 -2.35 -11.21 -27.30
CA GLN A 276 -1.36 -10.32 -26.70
C GLN A 276 -1.90 -8.89 -26.61
N GLU A 277 -1.68 -8.26 -25.47
CA GLU A 277 -1.80 -6.82 -25.33
C GLU A 277 -0.71 -6.11 -26.14
N SER A 278 -1.08 -5.00 -26.78
CA SER A 278 -0.15 -4.13 -27.49
C SER A 278 0.73 -3.33 -26.53
N LEU A 279 0.23 -2.99 -25.34
CA LEU A 279 0.92 -2.17 -24.37
C LEU A 279 1.66 -3.04 -23.35
N LYS A 280 2.99 -2.99 -23.37
CA LYS A 280 3.85 -3.66 -22.38
C LYS A 280 4.34 -2.62 -21.39
N ARG A 281 3.87 -2.69 -20.13
CA ARG A 281 4.23 -1.72 -19.09
C ARG A 281 5.19 -2.33 -18.06
N ILE A 282 6.28 -1.63 -17.80
CA ILE A 282 7.25 -1.92 -16.74
C ILE A 282 7.23 -0.74 -15.77
N VAL A 283 6.86 -1.00 -14.52
CA VAL A 283 6.84 0.03 -13.47
C VAL A 283 8.22 0.08 -12.82
N LEU A 284 8.81 1.26 -12.78
CA LEU A 284 10.13 1.50 -12.20
C LEU A 284 10.02 1.91 -10.73
N GLY A 285 10.89 1.33 -9.88
CA GLY A 285 10.96 1.55 -8.43
C GLY A 285 12.14 2.43 -7.98
N ASP A 286 12.87 3.04 -8.91
CA ASP A 286 14.12 3.76 -8.64
C ASP A 286 13.97 4.82 -7.55
N LYS A 287 12.85 5.56 -7.54
CA LYS A 287 12.64 6.68 -6.62
C LYS A 287 12.64 6.25 -5.15
N ILE A 288 11.99 5.12 -4.81
CA ILE A 288 11.95 4.65 -3.42
C ILE A 288 13.26 4.00 -2.99
N GLN A 289 13.96 3.36 -3.93
CA GLN A 289 15.29 2.80 -3.68
C GLN A 289 16.33 3.90 -3.44
N GLN A 290 16.30 4.97 -4.24
CA GLN A 290 17.11 6.18 -4.02
C GLN A 290 16.78 6.87 -2.69
N ALA A 291 15.53 6.75 -2.22
CA ALA A 291 15.13 7.23 -0.91
C ALA A 291 15.61 6.33 0.25
N GLY A 292 16.20 5.16 -0.05
CA GLY A 292 16.83 4.26 0.91
C GLY A 292 16.17 2.89 1.06
N LEU A 293 15.18 2.53 0.24
CA LEU A 293 14.60 1.19 0.29
C LEU A 293 15.60 0.17 -0.27
N VAL A 294 15.97 -0.80 0.56
CA VAL A 294 16.67 -2.00 0.12
C VAL A 294 15.64 -3.12 0.01
N LEU A 295 15.44 -3.64 -1.21
CA LEU A 295 14.53 -4.76 -1.43
C LEU A 295 15.12 -6.04 -0.82
N SER A 296 14.33 -6.71 0.00
CA SER A 296 14.57 -8.07 0.47
C SER A 296 14.39 -9.08 -0.67
N TYR A 297 13.44 -8.83 -1.58
CA TYR A 297 13.16 -9.69 -2.73
C TYR A 297 13.17 -8.90 -4.06
N PRO A 298 14.36 -8.44 -4.50
CA PRO A 298 14.51 -7.72 -5.77
C PRO A 298 14.21 -8.61 -6.99
N ASP A 299 14.50 -9.92 -6.89
CA ASP A 299 14.32 -10.90 -7.95
C ASP A 299 13.29 -11.96 -7.54
N LEU A 300 12.08 -11.84 -8.10
CA LEU A 300 10.97 -12.71 -7.74
C LEU A 300 11.07 -14.10 -8.39
N MET A 301 11.83 -14.25 -9.47
CA MET A 301 12.10 -15.58 -10.05
C MET A 301 13.02 -16.36 -9.12
N LYS A 302 14.06 -15.70 -8.56
CA LYS A 302 14.90 -16.30 -7.51
C LYS A 302 14.10 -16.64 -6.27
N TRP A 303 13.25 -15.72 -5.80
CA TRP A 303 12.38 -15.96 -4.65
C TRP A 303 11.53 -17.25 -4.82
N LEU A 304 10.90 -17.44 -5.98
CA LEU A 304 10.11 -18.66 -6.25
C LEU A 304 10.91 -19.96 -6.14
N THR A 305 12.22 -19.92 -6.45
CA THR A 305 13.09 -21.10 -6.42
C THR A 305 13.72 -21.36 -5.06
N GLN A 306 13.55 -20.47 -4.09
CA GLN A 306 14.03 -20.69 -2.74
C GLN A 306 13.12 -21.73 -2.04
N PRO A 307 13.68 -22.64 -1.23
CA PRO A 307 12.87 -23.54 -0.41
C PRO A 307 11.92 -22.70 0.44
N ASN A 308 10.62 -23.02 0.44
CA ASN A 308 9.63 -22.34 1.28
C ASN A 308 10.11 -22.37 2.74
N THR A 309 10.59 -21.24 3.26
CA THR A 309 10.82 -21.02 4.69
C THR A 309 9.51 -20.67 5.38
#